data_AF-H5XR32-F1
#
_entry.id   AF-H5XR32-F1
#
_cell.length_a   1.000
_cell.length_b   1.000
_cell.length_c   1.000
_cell.angle_alpha   90.00
_cell.angle_beta   90.00
_cell.angle_gamma   90.00
#
_symmetry.space_group_name_H-M   'P 1'
#
loop_
_entity.id
_entity.type
_entity.pdbx_description
1 polymer ?
#
loop_
_entity_poly.entity_id
_entity_poly.type
_entity_poly.pdbx_seq_one_letter_code
_entity_poly.pdbx_strand_id
1 'polypeptide(L)'
;MTWSVVSVLAFAVSWWLGLYLLSRGPGKPELRRAGAGLLGYALALVVDAMLGHVDETASARFVLVCLPAVVWSGVFVRFFGERTKLAERVWRRVLWPVVLVSACAILAGVEAARFALAAAAAVALLIGLVGALLEHSSLREPAVRAAGVPALLVVGSLLLGLGLVLPLTGLELLPRELSLPLVGLDLVLLGLGIALADAFDEGQALKTDMLRSFVTAAAAAVVFGGQAAVALVLTGPRPVLVALLYGIVAAAVALQTLATPLHTAVDRIVLRSRPAVRRSREELRDAADALARQAPGTALAALDEREFTRLTRRALSHYGDLGKLVSSPLVNLPAVRRRLAETNAPDSPLGRAAVLKALLAESIARLKPATGEDFGTSEEWRHYNALYFYYVVGIRPYSVRTKRTDLDPVARRALAWFVDQVPERTLYNWQNAAARIVAAELRAELAPPVHPL
;
A
#
# COMPACT_ATOMS: atom_id res chain seq x y z
N MET A 1 -10.46 -35.27 8.49
CA MET A 1 -10.56 -33.79 8.40
C MET A 1 -9.45 -33.20 9.24
N THR A 2 -8.56 -32.41 8.65
CA THR A 2 -7.39 -31.84 9.33
C THR A 2 -7.65 -30.36 9.59
N TRP A 3 -8.52 -30.06 10.55
CA TRP A 3 -8.49 -28.72 11.14
C TRP A 3 -7.39 -28.75 12.19
N SER A 4 -6.44 -27.82 12.12
CA SER A 4 -5.43 -27.67 13.15
C SER A 4 -5.51 -26.26 13.69
N VAL A 5 -5.14 -26.08 14.96
CA VAL A 5 -5.01 -24.74 15.53
C VAL A 5 -4.04 -23.91 14.69
N VAL A 6 -2.99 -24.54 14.15
CA VAL A 6 -2.01 -23.92 13.26
C VAL A 6 -2.64 -23.40 11.97
N SER A 7 -3.53 -24.18 11.32
CA SER A 7 -4.21 -23.74 10.09
C SER A 7 -5.17 -22.58 10.31
N VAL A 8 -5.85 -22.54 11.47
CA VAL A 8 -6.74 -21.44 11.84
C VAL A 8 -5.94 -20.18 12.15
N LEU A 9 -4.80 -20.30 12.85
CA LEU A 9 -3.91 -19.18 13.13
C LEU A 9 -3.27 -18.62 11.85
N ALA A 10 -2.75 -19.48 10.99
CA ALA A 10 -2.20 -19.08 9.69
C ALA A 10 -3.26 -18.35 8.86
N PHE A 11 -4.49 -18.88 8.81
CA PHE A 11 -5.62 -18.22 8.16
C PHE A 11 -5.90 -16.84 8.75
N ALA A 12 -6.05 -16.75 10.07
CA ALA A 12 -6.39 -15.49 10.73
C ALA A 12 -5.34 -14.40 10.46
N VAL A 13 -4.05 -14.74 10.55
CA VAL A 13 -2.94 -13.81 10.30
C VAL A 13 -2.90 -13.40 8.83
N SER A 14 -2.97 -14.34 7.87
CA SER A 14 -2.94 -14.01 6.45
C SER A 14 -4.17 -13.24 6.00
N TRP A 15 -5.35 -13.59 6.53
CA TRP A 15 -6.61 -12.87 6.27
C TRP A 15 -6.56 -11.44 6.80
N TRP A 16 -6.13 -11.26 8.05
CA TRP A 16 -5.94 -9.94 8.67
C TRP A 16 -4.95 -9.09 7.87
N LEU A 17 -3.74 -9.62 7.62
CA LEU A 17 -2.70 -8.86 6.93
C LEU A 17 -3.15 -8.53 5.49
N GLY A 18 -3.82 -9.46 4.81
CA GLY A 18 -4.37 -9.24 3.48
C GLY A 18 -5.37 -8.08 3.44
N LEU A 19 -6.32 -8.06 4.37
CA LEU A 19 -7.30 -6.98 4.50
C LEU A 19 -6.67 -5.66 4.95
N TYR A 20 -5.68 -5.72 5.84
CA TYR A 20 -4.95 -4.55 6.32
C TYR A 20 -4.19 -3.84 5.20
N LEU A 21 -3.49 -4.59 4.34
CA LEU A 21 -2.81 -4.01 3.18
C LEU A 21 -3.79 -3.36 2.20
N LEU A 22 -4.95 -3.99 1.98
CA LEU A 22 -6.00 -3.44 1.11
C LEU A 22 -6.61 -2.14 1.67
N SER A 23 -6.82 -2.06 2.98
CA SER A 23 -7.40 -0.87 3.61
C SER A 23 -6.38 0.27 3.74
N ARG A 24 -5.11 -0.04 3.98
CA ARG A 24 -4.02 0.95 4.14
C ARG A 24 -3.81 1.80 2.88
N GLY A 25 -3.90 1.20 1.70
CA GLY A 25 -3.67 1.93 0.45
C GLY A 25 -4.38 1.33 -0.76
N PRO A 26 -5.72 1.50 -0.88
CA PRO A 26 -6.50 0.95 -1.99
C PRO A 26 -6.14 1.56 -3.35
N GLY A 27 -5.42 2.67 -3.39
CA GLY A 27 -4.88 3.25 -4.62
C GLY A 27 -3.53 2.67 -5.06
N LYS A 28 -2.83 1.95 -4.17
CA LYS A 28 -1.49 1.43 -4.40
C LYS A 28 -1.56 -0.02 -4.89
N PRO A 29 -1.25 -0.29 -6.17
CA PRO A 29 -1.36 -1.63 -6.74
C PRO A 29 -0.42 -2.66 -6.09
N GLU A 30 0.70 -2.23 -5.51
CA GLU A 30 1.64 -3.07 -4.76
C GLU A 30 0.93 -3.68 -3.54
N LEU A 31 0.31 -2.83 -2.71
CA LEU A 31 -0.47 -3.25 -1.54
C LEU A 31 -1.68 -4.10 -1.93
N ARG A 32 -2.34 -3.76 -3.04
CA ARG A 32 -3.48 -4.53 -3.54
C ARG A 32 -3.11 -5.94 -3.96
N ARG A 33 -1.99 -6.11 -4.66
CA ARG A 33 -1.50 -7.42 -5.11
C ARG A 33 -1.01 -8.23 -3.92
N ALA A 34 -0.20 -7.64 -3.04
CA ALA A 34 0.25 -8.30 -1.81
C ALA A 34 -0.94 -8.77 -0.96
N GLY A 35 -1.94 -7.89 -0.76
CA GLY A 35 -3.17 -8.22 -0.05
C GLY A 35 -3.97 -9.33 -0.75
N ALA A 36 -4.16 -9.26 -2.06
CA ALA A 36 -4.86 -10.29 -2.82
C ALA A 36 -4.15 -11.65 -2.77
N GLY A 37 -2.81 -11.69 -2.79
CA GLY A 37 -2.04 -12.92 -2.63
C GLY A 37 -2.25 -13.57 -1.26
N LEU A 38 -2.24 -12.76 -0.19
CA LEU A 38 -2.52 -13.22 1.18
C LEU A 38 -3.96 -13.74 1.35
N LEU A 39 -4.94 -13.05 0.76
CA LEU A 39 -6.34 -13.51 0.79
C LEU A 39 -6.53 -14.79 -0.03
N GLY A 40 -5.86 -14.91 -1.19
CA GLY A 40 -5.86 -16.14 -1.99
C GLY A 40 -5.30 -17.33 -1.21
N TYR A 41 -4.20 -17.13 -0.48
CA TYR A 41 -3.64 -18.14 0.42
C TYR A 41 -4.58 -18.49 1.58
N ALA A 42 -5.20 -17.50 2.22
CA ALA A 42 -6.18 -17.73 3.28
C ALA A 42 -7.37 -18.57 2.77
N LEU A 43 -7.85 -18.30 1.55
CA LEU A 43 -8.88 -19.13 0.92
C LEU A 43 -8.39 -20.56 0.64
N ALA A 44 -7.13 -20.75 0.22
CA ALA A 44 -6.54 -22.07 0.03
C ALA A 44 -6.55 -22.89 1.34
N LEU A 45 -6.25 -22.26 2.49
CA LEU A 45 -6.35 -22.91 3.81
C LEU A 45 -7.78 -23.35 4.16
N VAL A 46 -8.78 -22.52 3.87
CA VAL A 46 -10.20 -22.87 4.10
C VAL A 46 -10.59 -24.06 3.21
N VAL A 47 -10.21 -24.02 1.94
CA VAL A 47 -10.52 -25.10 0.98
C VAL A 47 -9.83 -26.40 1.38
N ASP A 48 -8.57 -26.39 1.81
CA ASP A 48 -7.89 -27.60 2.30
C ASP A 48 -8.51 -28.13 3.60
N ALA A 49 -8.87 -27.25 4.54
CA ALA A 49 -9.55 -27.66 5.78
C ALA A 49 -10.93 -28.28 5.54
N MET A 50 -11.68 -27.79 4.54
CA MET A 50 -13.00 -28.30 4.16
C MET A 50 -12.94 -29.57 3.32
N LEU A 51 -12.09 -29.57 2.29
CA LEU A 51 -12.13 -30.51 1.17
C LEU A 51 -10.88 -31.40 1.08
N GLY A 52 -9.94 -31.30 2.03
CA GLY A 52 -8.64 -31.98 1.98
C GLY A 52 -8.69 -33.51 1.92
N HIS A 53 -9.87 -34.12 2.07
CA HIS A 53 -10.10 -35.57 2.04
C HIS A 53 -10.86 -36.03 0.79
N VAL A 54 -11.25 -35.09 -0.08
CA VAL A 54 -11.96 -35.36 -1.33
C VAL A 54 -10.96 -35.25 -2.47
N ASP A 55 -10.62 -36.38 -3.08
CA ASP A 55 -9.61 -36.45 -4.16
C ASP A 55 -10.01 -35.60 -5.38
N GLU A 56 -11.29 -35.50 -5.68
CA GLU A 56 -11.85 -34.68 -6.77
C GLU A 56 -11.51 -33.18 -6.64
N THR A 57 -11.18 -32.72 -5.42
CA THR A 57 -10.86 -31.31 -5.16
C THR A 57 -9.37 -31.01 -5.18
N ALA A 58 -8.52 -32.03 -5.38
CA ALA A 58 -7.06 -31.88 -5.40
C ALA A 58 -6.60 -30.88 -6.47
N SER A 59 -7.22 -30.93 -7.65
CA SER A 59 -6.94 -30.00 -8.76
C SER A 59 -7.26 -28.54 -8.40
N ALA A 60 -8.40 -28.28 -7.76
CA ALA A 60 -8.78 -26.93 -7.33
C ALA A 60 -7.85 -26.41 -6.21
N ARG A 61 -7.49 -27.27 -5.26
CA ARG A 61 -6.54 -26.95 -4.19
C ARG A 61 -5.18 -26.52 -4.75
N PHE A 62 -4.65 -27.28 -5.71
CA PHE A 62 -3.37 -26.97 -6.35
C PHE A 62 -3.37 -25.59 -7.03
N VAL A 63 -4.41 -25.28 -7.79
CA VAL A 63 -4.55 -23.97 -8.47
C VAL A 63 -4.55 -22.82 -7.44
N LEU A 64 -5.27 -22.97 -6.34
CA LEU A 64 -5.33 -21.95 -5.28
C LEU A 64 -3.99 -21.74 -4.57
N VAL A 65 -3.19 -22.79 -4.39
CA VAL A 65 -1.85 -22.69 -3.79
C VAL A 65 -0.85 -21.98 -4.70
N CYS A 66 -0.97 -22.13 -6.03
CA CYS A 66 -0.11 -21.42 -6.98
C CYS A 66 -0.49 -19.93 -7.16
N LEU A 67 -1.74 -19.56 -6.88
CA LEU A 67 -2.27 -18.22 -7.13
C LEU A 67 -1.48 -17.11 -6.37
N PRO A 68 -1.15 -17.25 -5.07
CA PRO A 68 -0.33 -16.29 -4.35
C PRO A 68 1.00 -16.00 -5.06
N ALA A 69 1.74 -17.01 -5.52
CA ALA A 69 3.02 -16.83 -6.19
C ALA A 69 2.87 -16.05 -7.51
N VAL A 70 1.83 -16.33 -8.31
CA VAL A 70 1.51 -15.57 -9.53
C VAL A 70 1.20 -14.11 -9.20
N VAL A 71 0.37 -13.86 -8.19
CA VAL A 71 -0.01 -12.50 -7.79
C VAL A 71 1.19 -11.72 -7.26
N TRP A 72 2.04 -12.36 -6.44
CA TRP A 72 3.26 -11.78 -5.88
C TRP A 72 4.33 -11.48 -6.93
N SER A 73 4.45 -12.28 -7.99
CA SER A 73 5.31 -11.92 -9.14
C SER A 73 4.94 -10.55 -9.72
N GLY A 74 3.65 -10.19 -9.69
CA GLY A 74 3.17 -8.88 -10.11
C GLY A 74 3.52 -7.75 -9.14
N VAL A 75 3.75 -8.03 -7.85
CA VAL A 75 4.31 -7.05 -6.91
C VAL A 75 5.74 -6.72 -7.35
N PHE A 76 6.54 -7.74 -7.66
CA PHE A 76 7.94 -7.55 -8.03
C PHE A 76 8.13 -6.79 -9.33
N VAL A 77 7.28 -7.02 -10.32
CA VAL A 77 7.24 -6.30 -11.61
C VAL A 77 7.24 -4.78 -11.44
N ARG A 78 6.74 -4.26 -10.31
CA ARG A 78 6.67 -2.82 -10.06
C ARG A 78 7.98 -2.19 -9.58
N PHE A 79 8.96 -3.01 -9.20
CA PHE A 79 10.30 -2.54 -8.87
C PHE A 79 11.21 -2.40 -10.10
N PHE A 80 10.73 -2.73 -11.32
CA PHE A 80 11.52 -2.72 -12.56
C PHE A 80 11.76 -1.32 -13.15
N GLY A 81 11.76 -0.27 -12.32
CA GLY A 81 12.09 1.10 -12.71
C GLY A 81 11.42 1.55 -14.01
N GLU A 82 12.24 1.92 -15.01
CA GLU A 82 11.77 2.39 -16.32
C GLU A 82 11.08 1.28 -17.16
N ARG A 83 11.40 0.01 -16.92
CA ARG A 83 10.84 -1.15 -17.64
C ARG A 83 9.49 -1.61 -17.08
N THR A 84 9.04 -1.03 -15.98
CA THR A 84 7.79 -1.39 -15.30
C THR A 84 6.59 -1.47 -16.25
N LYS A 85 6.45 -0.54 -17.22
CA LYS A 85 5.31 -0.55 -18.16
C LYS A 85 5.30 -1.78 -19.07
N LEU A 86 6.47 -2.23 -19.52
CA LEU A 86 6.60 -3.42 -20.37
C LEU A 86 6.37 -4.68 -19.54
N ALA A 87 7.05 -4.79 -18.40
CA ALA A 87 6.93 -5.93 -17.50
C ALA A 87 5.48 -6.11 -17.00
N GLU A 88 4.79 -5.02 -16.68
CA GLU A 88 3.37 -5.01 -16.32
C GLU A 88 2.46 -5.49 -17.45
N ARG A 89 2.80 -5.15 -18.70
CA ARG A 89 2.05 -5.60 -19.87
C ARG A 89 2.25 -7.09 -20.12
N VAL A 90 3.48 -7.59 -20.02
CA VAL A 90 3.82 -9.01 -20.16
C VAL A 90 3.15 -9.82 -19.05
N TRP A 91 3.29 -9.39 -17.79
CA TRP A 91 2.63 -10.03 -16.65
C TRP A 91 1.11 -10.10 -16.84
N ARG A 92 0.47 -9.01 -17.28
CA ARG A 92 -0.98 -9.00 -17.48
C ARG A 92 -1.47 -9.79 -18.70
N ARG A 93 -0.75 -9.70 -19.83
CA ARG A 93 -1.20 -10.26 -21.12
C ARG A 93 -0.67 -11.64 -21.45
N VAL A 94 0.37 -12.10 -20.76
CA VAL A 94 1.00 -13.40 -21.01
C VAL A 94 0.81 -14.31 -19.81
N LEU A 95 1.23 -13.87 -18.61
CA LEU A 95 1.21 -14.74 -17.43
C LEU A 95 -0.22 -15.14 -17.03
N TRP A 96 -1.16 -14.19 -16.94
CA TRP A 96 -2.54 -14.50 -16.55
C TRP A 96 -3.26 -15.45 -17.51
N PRO A 97 -3.18 -15.28 -18.85
CA PRO A 97 -3.72 -16.27 -19.77
C PRO A 97 -3.08 -17.65 -19.63
N VAL A 98 -1.76 -17.74 -19.45
CA VAL A 98 -1.08 -19.03 -19.21
C VAL A 98 -1.61 -19.68 -17.92
N VAL A 99 -1.71 -18.92 -16.83
CA VAL A 99 -2.25 -19.40 -15.55
C VAL A 99 -3.69 -19.88 -15.70
N LEU A 100 -4.53 -19.15 -16.45
CA LEU A 100 -5.92 -19.54 -16.70
C LEU A 100 -6.02 -20.83 -17.52
N VAL A 101 -5.26 -20.94 -18.60
CA VAL A 101 -5.24 -22.14 -19.46
C VAL A 101 -4.73 -23.34 -18.67
N SER A 102 -3.64 -23.19 -17.91
CA SER A 102 -3.14 -24.26 -17.05
C SER A 102 -4.14 -24.64 -15.96
N ALA A 103 -4.82 -23.66 -15.32
CA ALA A 103 -5.86 -23.95 -14.35
C ALA A 103 -7.03 -24.74 -14.95
N CYS A 104 -7.53 -24.34 -16.13
CA CYS A 104 -8.57 -25.09 -16.84
C CYS A 104 -8.12 -26.52 -17.18
N ALA A 105 -6.89 -26.69 -17.66
CA ALA A 105 -6.33 -28.00 -17.97
C ALA A 105 -6.18 -28.89 -16.72
N ILE A 106 -5.75 -28.32 -15.58
CA ILE A 106 -5.67 -29.04 -14.30
C ILE A 106 -7.06 -29.49 -13.82
N LEU A 107 -8.07 -28.63 -13.96
CA LEU A 107 -9.46 -28.95 -13.64
C LEU A 107 -10.04 -30.02 -14.58
N ALA A 108 -9.54 -30.10 -15.83
CA ALA A 108 -9.88 -31.15 -16.79
C ALA A 108 -9.07 -32.45 -16.60
N GLY A 109 -8.20 -32.55 -15.59
CA GLY A 109 -7.43 -33.75 -15.27
C GLY A 109 -6.09 -33.89 -16.01
N VAL A 110 -5.58 -32.82 -16.63
CA VAL A 110 -4.28 -32.85 -17.33
C VAL A 110 -3.14 -32.67 -16.33
N GLU A 111 -2.50 -33.78 -15.95
CA GLU A 111 -1.44 -33.81 -14.92
C GLU A 111 -0.23 -32.93 -15.29
N ALA A 112 0.18 -32.93 -16.57
CA ALA A 112 1.28 -32.11 -17.07
C ALA A 112 1.07 -30.60 -16.85
N ALA A 113 -0.19 -30.15 -16.78
CA ALA A 113 -0.51 -28.75 -16.55
C ALA A 113 -0.19 -28.29 -15.12
N ARG A 114 -0.12 -29.21 -14.14
CA ARG A 114 0.31 -28.92 -12.76
C ARG A 114 1.75 -28.44 -12.73
N PHE A 115 2.65 -29.18 -13.38
CA PHE A 115 4.05 -28.81 -13.51
C PHE A 115 4.23 -27.52 -14.29
N ALA A 116 3.49 -27.34 -15.39
CA ALA A 116 3.54 -26.10 -16.18
C ALA A 116 3.14 -24.87 -15.36
N LEU A 117 2.04 -24.95 -14.59
CA LEU A 117 1.57 -23.85 -13.76
C LEU A 117 2.59 -23.48 -12.68
N ALA A 118 3.09 -24.48 -11.95
CA ALA A 118 4.00 -24.21 -10.86
C ALA A 118 5.39 -23.77 -11.34
N ALA A 119 5.89 -24.31 -12.46
CA ALA A 119 7.10 -23.82 -13.10
C ALA A 119 6.94 -22.36 -13.58
N ALA A 120 5.81 -22.04 -14.23
CA ALA A 120 5.52 -20.67 -14.66
C ALA A 120 5.45 -19.69 -13.47
N ALA A 121 4.83 -20.10 -12.37
CA ALA A 121 4.73 -19.31 -11.14
C ALA A 121 6.10 -19.13 -10.47
N ALA A 122 6.91 -20.18 -10.35
CA ALA A 122 8.27 -20.11 -9.81
C ALA A 122 9.19 -19.24 -10.66
N VAL A 123 9.18 -19.41 -11.99
CA VAL A 123 9.97 -18.61 -12.92
C VAL A 123 9.54 -17.14 -12.89
N ALA A 124 8.22 -16.86 -12.86
CA ALA A 124 7.72 -15.49 -12.74
C ALA A 124 8.17 -14.82 -11.43
N LEU A 125 8.13 -15.57 -10.32
CA LEU A 125 8.60 -15.08 -9.02
C LEU A 125 10.11 -14.82 -9.04
N LEU A 126 10.91 -15.72 -9.61
CA LEU A 126 12.36 -15.60 -9.71
C LEU A 126 12.77 -14.43 -10.60
N ILE A 127 12.17 -14.30 -11.80
CA ILE A 127 12.42 -13.16 -12.69
C ILE A 127 12.06 -11.86 -11.99
N GLY A 128 10.89 -11.83 -11.31
CA GLY A 128 10.46 -10.72 -10.49
C GLY A 128 11.50 -10.32 -9.45
N LEU A 129 11.95 -11.28 -8.65
CA LEU A 129 12.93 -11.08 -7.59
C LEU A 129 14.27 -10.59 -8.14
N VAL A 130 14.81 -11.24 -9.17
CA VAL A 130 16.08 -10.86 -9.80
C VAL A 130 15.98 -9.46 -10.37
N GLY A 131 14.90 -9.12 -11.08
CA GLY A 131 14.72 -7.76 -11.60
C GLY A 131 14.61 -6.71 -10.50
N ALA A 132 13.90 -7.02 -9.41
CA ALA A 132 13.84 -6.15 -8.24
C ALA A 132 15.23 -5.94 -7.60
N LEU A 133 16.05 -6.99 -7.50
CA LEU A 133 17.41 -6.92 -6.95
C LEU A 133 18.38 -6.16 -7.85
N LEU A 134 18.32 -6.40 -9.16
CA LEU A 134 19.18 -5.71 -10.13
C LEU A 134 18.92 -4.21 -10.12
N GLU A 135 17.65 -3.79 -10.14
CA GLU A 135 17.28 -2.36 -10.00
C GLU A 135 17.61 -1.79 -8.61
N HIS A 136 17.56 -2.63 -7.57
CA HIS A 136 18.00 -2.23 -6.24
C HIS A 136 19.50 -1.97 -6.18
N SER A 137 20.29 -2.76 -6.92
CA SER A 137 21.75 -2.68 -6.97
C SER A 137 22.28 -1.60 -7.92
N SER A 138 21.51 -1.22 -8.94
CA SER A 138 21.85 -0.12 -9.86
C SER A 138 21.59 1.26 -9.23
N LEU A 139 20.65 1.34 -8.28
CA LEU A 139 20.34 2.54 -7.50
C LEU A 139 21.10 2.55 -6.15
N ARG A 140 22.41 2.27 -6.20
CA ARG A 140 23.35 2.36 -5.06
C ARG A 140 23.41 3.79 -4.52
N GLU A 141 22.55 4.09 -3.55
CA GLU A 141 22.66 5.25 -2.68
C GLU A 141 22.55 4.73 -1.23
N PRO A 142 23.65 4.73 -0.46
CA PRO A 142 23.80 3.92 0.75
C PRO A 142 23.17 4.52 2.03
N ALA A 143 22.32 5.54 1.94
CA ALA A 143 21.78 6.21 3.12
C ALA A 143 20.32 5.80 3.38
N VAL A 144 20.14 5.00 4.43
CA VAL A 144 18.90 4.91 5.22
C VAL A 144 17.68 4.34 4.47
N ARG A 145 17.79 3.20 3.79
CA ARG A 145 16.62 2.30 3.68
C ARG A 145 16.47 1.59 5.01
N ALA A 146 15.24 1.35 5.48
CA ALA A 146 14.99 0.49 6.64
C ALA A 146 15.77 -0.83 6.47
N ALA A 147 16.88 -0.95 7.20
CA ALA A 147 17.83 -2.04 7.06
C ALA A 147 17.09 -3.35 7.36
N GLY A 148 16.72 -4.08 6.31
CA GLY A 148 15.92 -5.31 6.44
C GLY A 148 14.82 -5.49 5.39
N VAL A 149 14.28 -4.42 4.78
CA VAL A 149 13.22 -4.58 3.76
C VAL A 149 13.67 -5.40 2.55
N PRO A 150 14.83 -5.14 1.93
CA PRO A 150 15.30 -5.95 0.80
C PRO A 150 15.57 -7.40 1.22
N ALA A 151 16.18 -7.60 2.39
CA ALA A 151 16.45 -8.93 2.92
C ALA A 151 15.16 -9.71 3.16
N LEU A 152 14.14 -9.08 3.72
CA LEU A 152 12.83 -9.68 3.97
C LEU A 152 12.13 -10.08 2.67
N LEU A 153 12.20 -9.23 1.64
CA LEU A 153 11.68 -9.54 0.30
C LEU A 153 12.43 -10.69 -0.37
N VAL A 154 13.75 -10.74 -0.24
CA VAL A 154 14.58 -11.83 -0.79
C VAL A 154 14.28 -13.15 -0.08
N VAL A 155 14.39 -13.17 1.25
CA VAL A 155 14.15 -14.36 2.07
C VAL A 155 12.74 -14.88 1.84
N GLY A 156 11.73 -14.02 1.92
CA GLY A 156 10.35 -14.42 1.69
C GLY A 156 10.09 -14.94 0.27
N SER A 157 10.76 -14.39 -0.75
CA SER A 157 10.59 -14.87 -2.13
C SER A 157 11.28 -16.21 -2.39
N LEU A 158 12.47 -16.40 -1.81
CA LEU A 158 13.20 -17.66 -1.92
C LEU A 158 12.46 -18.79 -1.22
N LEU A 159 11.97 -18.53 -0.01
CA LEU A 159 11.16 -19.50 0.74
C LEU A 159 9.84 -19.80 0.03
N LEU A 160 9.14 -18.78 -0.49
CA LEU A 160 7.93 -18.99 -1.28
C LEU A 160 8.19 -19.82 -2.54
N GLY A 161 9.30 -19.56 -3.24
CA GLY A 161 9.72 -20.36 -4.38
C GLY A 161 10.00 -21.82 -3.99
N LEU A 162 10.68 -22.02 -2.86
CA LEU A 162 10.96 -23.35 -2.32
C LEU A 162 9.66 -24.08 -1.95
N GLY A 163 8.72 -23.41 -1.28
CA GLY A 163 7.42 -23.95 -0.89
C GLY A 163 6.52 -24.32 -2.08
N LEU A 164 6.76 -23.74 -3.25
CA LEU A 164 6.08 -24.09 -4.49
C LEU A 164 6.69 -25.32 -5.18
N VAL A 165 8.01 -25.50 -5.07
CA VAL A 165 8.76 -26.56 -5.76
C VAL A 165 8.80 -27.85 -4.96
N LEU A 166 8.96 -27.78 -3.62
CA LEU A 166 9.06 -28.97 -2.75
C LEU A 166 7.90 -29.96 -2.91
N PRO A 167 6.62 -29.53 -2.97
CA PRO A 167 5.50 -30.45 -3.16
C PRO A 167 5.50 -31.14 -4.52
N LEU A 168 6.11 -30.54 -5.55
CA LEU A 168 6.18 -31.11 -6.91
C LEU A 168 7.26 -32.18 -7.04
N THR A 169 8.31 -32.10 -6.22
CA THR A 169 9.42 -33.08 -6.24
C THR A 169 9.10 -34.34 -5.44
N GLY A 170 7.94 -34.40 -4.78
CA GLY A 170 7.53 -35.53 -3.94
C GLY A 170 8.34 -35.65 -2.64
N LEU A 171 9.08 -34.60 -2.26
CA LEU A 171 9.86 -34.58 -1.03
C LEU A 171 8.93 -34.25 0.14
N GLU A 172 8.39 -35.29 0.79
CA GLU A 172 7.59 -35.18 2.02
C GLU A 172 8.47 -34.88 3.25
N LEU A 173 9.13 -33.72 3.24
CA LEU A 173 10.02 -33.30 4.33
C LEU A 173 9.27 -32.86 5.59
N LEU A 174 7.98 -32.54 5.46
CA LEU A 174 7.14 -31.98 6.52
C LEU A 174 5.80 -32.72 6.59
N PRO A 175 5.21 -32.89 7.79
CA PRO A 175 3.85 -33.36 7.94
C PRO A 175 2.89 -32.50 7.12
N ARG A 176 1.89 -33.13 6.49
CA ARG A 176 0.88 -32.45 5.66
C ARG A 176 0.18 -31.31 6.41
N GLU A 177 0.01 -31.43 7.71
CA GLU A 177 -0.63 -30.42 8.56
C GLU A 177 0.21 -29.14 8.71
N LEU A 178 1.52 -29.21 8.47
CA LEU A 178 2.46 -28.10 8.61
C LEU A 178 2.91 -27.55 7.25
N SER A 179 2.89 -28.35 6.19
CA SER A 179 3.41 -27.95 4.88
C SER A 179 2.70 -26.71 4.32
N LEU A 180 1.36 -26.69 4.33
CA LEU A 180 0.58 -25.56 3.82
C LEU A 180 0.62 -24.33 4.76
N PRO A 181 0.51 -24.46 6.10
CA PRO A 181 0.72 -23.34 7.02
C PRO A 181 2.11 -22.69 6.94
N LEU A 182 3.17 -23.48 6.70
CA LEU A 182 4.54 -22.95 6.62
C LEU A 182 4.74 -22.04 5.41
N VAL A 183 4.12 -22.33 4.26
CA VAL A 183 4.10 -21.42 3.10
C VAL A 183 3.47 -20.06 3.46
N GLY A 184 2.55 -20.04 4.42
CA GLY A 184 1.94 -18.81 4.93
C GLY A 184 2.92 -17.90 5.64
N LEU A 185 3.96 -18.44 6.28
CA LEU A 185 5.01 -17.66 6.93
C LEU A 185 5.70 -16.75 5.91
N ASP A 186 6.04 -17.31 4.75
CA ASP A 186 6.74 -16.59 3.68
C ASP A 186 5.90 -15.43 3.15
N LEU A 187 4.61 -15.68 2.94
CA LEU A 187 3.67 -14.66 2.49
C LEU A 187 3.46 -13.55 3.53
N VAL A 188 3.47 -13.90 4.82
CA VAL A 188 3.40 -12.92 5.91
C VAL A 188 4.67 -12.08 5.96
N LEU A 189 5.85 -12.68 5.82
CA LEU A 189 7.13 -11.97 5.75
C LEU A 189 7.16 -11.02 4.55
N LEU A 190 6.77 -11.49 3.37
CA LEU A 190 6.64 -10.66 2.16
C LEU A 190 5.64 -9.52 2.35
N GLY A 191 4.46 -9.82 2.90
CA GLY A 191 3.42 -8.83 3.19
C GLY A 191 3.91 -7.74 4.15
N LEU A 192 4.62 -8.12 5.21
CA LEU A 192 5.25 -7.20 6.15
C LEU A 192 6.35 -6.37 5.48
N GLY A 193 7.16 -6.97 4.60
CA GLY A 193 8.17 -6.26 3.82
C GLY A 193 7.59 -5.17 2.94
N ILE A 194 6.48 -5.46 2.25
CA ILE A 194 5.76 -4.45 1.46
C ILE A 194 5.14 -3.37 2.36
N ALA A 195 4.56 -3.73 3.51
CA ALA A 195 4.02 -2.76 4.46
C ALA A 195 5.10 -1.82 5.01
N LEU A 196 6.29 -2.35 5.31
CA LEU A 196 7.44 -1.60 5.79
C LEU A 196 8.00 -0.67 4.70
N ALA A 197 8.14 -1.17 3.47
CA ALA A 197 8.56 -0.36 2.32
C ALA A 197 7.58 0.82 2.12
N ASP A 198 6.29 0.54 2.14
CA ASP A 198 5.23 1.52 1.98
C ASP A 198 5.24 2.58 3.09
N ALA A 199 5.38 2.15 4.35
CA ALA A 199 5.44 3.06 5.50
C ALA A 199 6.67 3.97 5.44
N PHE A 200 7.83 3.42 5.05
CA PHE A 200 9.06 4.17 4.87
C PHE A 200 8.93 5.22 3.75
N ASP A 201 8.33 4.86 2.61
CA ASP A 201 8.06 5.78 1.50
C ASP A 201 7.11 6.92 1.91
N GLU A 202 6.17 6.64 2.81
CA GLU A 202 5.26 7.62 3.40
C GLU A 202 5.87 8.43 4.57
N GLY A 203 7.01 7.99 5.13
CA GLY A 203 7.56 8.55 6.37
C GLY A 203 6.72 8.26 7.62
N GLN A 204 5.90 7.20 7.59
CA GLN A 204 4.95 6.85 8.63
C GLN A 204 5.50 5.75 9.55
N ALA A 205 5.07 5.75 10.81
CA ALA A 205 5.26 4.61 11.70
C ALA A 205 4.31 3.46 11.32
N LEU A 206 4.87 2.28 11.04
CA LEU A 206 4.07 1.07 10.78
C LEU A 206 3.64 0.37 12.08
N LYS A 207 4.58 0.26 13.04
CA LYS A 207 4.45 -0.66 14.18
C LYS A 207 3.19 -0.41 15.00
N THR A 208 2.93 0.83 15.40
CA THR A 208 1.81 1.18 16.29
C THR A 208 0.47 0.99 15.62
N ASP A 209 0.32 1.47 14.38
CA ASP A 209 -0.90 1.33 13.58
C ASP A 209 -1.23 -0.15 13.31
N MET A 210 -0.22 -0.92 12.88
CA MET A 210 -0.37 -2.34 12.60
C MET A 210 -0.66 -3.15 13.87
N LEU A 211 0.02 -2.86 15.00
CA LEU A 211 -0.23 -3.53 16.28
C LEU A 211 -1.64 -3.24 16.80
N ARG A 212 -2.11 -1.99 16.70
CA ARG A 212 -3.49 -1.62 17.07
C ARG A 212 -4.50 -2.42 16.25
N SER A 213 -4.33 -2.46 14.93
CA SER A 213 -5.20 -3.25 14.05
C SER A 213 -5.14 -4.74 14.39
N PHE A 214 -3.95 -5.30 14.59
CA PHE A 214 -3.76 -6.70 14.93
C PHE A 214 -4.44 -7.07 16.25
N VAL A 215 -4.19 -6.30 17.32
CA VAL A 215 -4.73 -6.60 18.66
C VAL A 215 -6.25 -6.54 18.66
N THR A 216 -6.85 -5.54 18.01
CA THR A 216 -8.32 -5.43 17.92
C THR A 216 -8.94 -6.57 17.11
N ALA A 217 -8.36 -6.93 15.97
CA ALA A 217 -8.81 -8.05 15.15
C ALA A 217 -8.61 -9.41 15.85
N ALA A 218 -7.46 -9.63 16.49
CA ALA A 218 -7.15 -10.84 17.23
C ALA A 218 -8.06 -11.01 18.45
N ALA A 219 -8.30 -9.95 19.21
CA ALA A 219 -9.24 -9.99 20.34
C ALA A 219 -10.66 -10.38 19.88
N ALA A 220 -11.16 -9.76 18.80
CA ALA A 220 -12.46 -10.12 18.23
C ALA A 220 -12.49 -11.57 17.72
N ALA A 221 -11.46 -12.01 17.01
CA ALA A 221 -11.35 -13.37 16.50
C ALA A 221 -11.29 -14.42 17.63
N VAL A 222 -10.61 -14.13 18.74
CA VAL A 222 -10.57 -15.01 19.91
C VAL A 222 -11.93 -15.08 20.60
N VAL A 223 -12.60 -13.93 20.80
CA VAL A 223 -13.92 -13.90 21.45
C VAL A 223 -14.97 -14.67 20.64
N PHE A 224 -15.09 -14.39 19.33
CA PHE A 224 -16.12 -15.02 18.50
C PHE A 224 -15.69 -16.40 17.99
N GLY A 225 -14.47 -16.53 17.50
CA GLY A 225 -13.94 -17.80 16.96
C GLY A 225 -13.62 -18.82 18.06
N GLY A 226 -13.22 -18.38 19.24
CA GLY A 226 -12.94 -19.27 20.38
C GLY A 226 -14.17 -20.07 20.82
N GLN A 227 -15.36 -19.46 20.79
CA GLN A 227 -16.61 -20.16 21.08
C GLN A 227 -16.88 -21.29 20.07
N ALA A 228 -16.68 -21.03 18.78
CA ALA A 228 -16.81 -22.03 17.73
C ALA A 228 -15.74 -23.13 17.84
N ALA A 229 -14.51 -22.76 18.22
CA ALA A 229 -13.43 -23.71 18.45
C ALA A 229 -13.71 -24.64 19.64
N VAL A 230 -14.24 -24.12 20.75
CA VAL A 230 -14.67 -24.93 21.90
C VAL A 230 -15.77 -25.90 21.49
N ALA A 231 -16.79 -25.43 20.75
CA ALA A 231 -17.85 -26.31 20.25
C ALA A 231 -17.29 -27.43 19.35
N LEU A 232 -16.32 -27.10 18.49
CA LEU A 232 -15.65 -28.05 17.60
C LEU A 232 -14.84 -29.11 18.37
N VAL A 233 -14.12 -28.70 19.43
CA VAL A 233 -13.37 -29.62 20.30
C VAL A 233 -14.31 -30.55 21.06
N LEU A 234 -15.44 -30.05 21.57
CA LEU A 234 -16.38 -30.83 22.36
C LEU A 234 -17.24 -31.80 21.52
N THR A 235 -17.60 -31.40 20.30
CA THR A 235 -18.54 -32.17 19.45
C THR A 235 -17.88 -32.93 18.31
N GLY A 236 -16.58 -32.71 18.10
CA GLY A 236 -15.78 -33.28 17.02
C GLY A 236 -15.86 -32.49 15.71
N PRO A 237 -14.93 -32.76 14.78
CA PRO A 237 -14.83 -32.04 13.51
C PRO A 237 -15.98 -32.38 12.55
N ARG A 238 -16.93 -31.46 12.39
CA ARG A 238 -17.97 -31.52 11.34
C ARG A 238 -17.74 -30.43 10.29
N PRO A 239 -17.99 -30.67 8.99
CA PRO A 239 -17.74 -29.68 7.93
C PRO A 239 -18.39 -28.33 8.23
N VAL A 240 -19.65 -28.36 8.67
CA VAL A 240 -20.42 -27.15 9.01
C VAL A 240 -19.77 -26.38 10.16
N LEU A 241 -19.26 -27.06 11.18
CA LEU A 241 -18.63 -26.40 12.34
C LEU A 241 -17.25 -25.83 11.99
N VAL A 242 -16.47 -26.52 11.16
CA VAL A 242 -15.19 -25.99 10.68
C VAL A 242 -15.45 -24.80 9.75
N ALA A 243 -16.43 -24.88 8.84
CA ALA A 243 -16.83 -23.74 8.00
C ALA A 243 -17.30 -22.55 8.84
N LEU A 244 -18.08 -22.81 9.90
CA LEU A 244 -18.53 -21.81 10.85
C LEU A 244 -17.36 -21.15 11.59
N LEU A 245 -16.37 -21.92 12.06
CA LEU A 245 -15.17 -21.40 12.72
C LEU A 245 -14.41 -20.44 11.80
N TYR A 246 -14.07 -20.88 10.57
CA TYR A 246 -13.37 -20.03 9.60
C TYR A 246 -14.21 -18.80 9.21
N GLY A 247 -15.51 -18.98 9.01
CA GLY A 247 -16.43 -17.89 8.66
C GLY A 247 -16.55 -16.83 9.77
N ILE A 248 -16.68 -17.26 11.03
CA ILE A 248 -16.75 -16.35 12.19
C ILE A 248 -15.42 -15.61 12.35
N VAL A 249 -14.29 -16.30 12.28
CA VAL A 249 -12.97 -15.66 12.35
C VAL A 249 -12.79 -14.66 11.21
N ALA A 250 -13.15 -15.04 9.97
CA ALA A 250 -13.08 -14.17 8.81
C ALA A 250 -13.91 -12.90 8.99
N ALA A 251 -15.16 -13.05 9.46
CA ALA A 251 -16.09 -11.94 9.69
C ALA A 251 -15.61 -11.01 10.82
N ALA A 252 -15.15 -11.58 11.94
CA ALA A 252 -14.63 -10.82 13.07
C ALA A 252 -13.40 -9.99 12.67
N VAL A 253 -12.43 -10.62 12.01
CA VAL A 253 -11.23 -9.93 11.51
C VAL A 253 -11.58 -8.89 10.46
N ALA A 254 -12.47 -9.20 9.51
CA ALA A 254 -12.86 -8.27 8.46
C ALA A 254 -13.59 -7.04 9.01
N LEU A 255 -14.50 -7.21 9.97
CA LEU A 255 -15.25 -6.12 10.57
C LEU A 255 -14.32 -5.13 11.30
N GLN A 256 -13.32 -5.63 12.02
CA GLN A 256 -12.34 -4.80 12.71
C GLN A 256 -11.36 -4.13 11.74
N THR A 257 -10.84 -4.89 10.77
CA THR A 257 -9.80 -4.39 9.84
C THR A 257 -10.35 -3.43 8.79
N LEU A 258 -11.62 -3.59 8.40
CA LEU A 258 -12.31 -2.76 7.41
C LEU A 258 -13.28 -1.76 8.04
N ALA A 259 -13.17 -1.48 9.35
CA ALA A 259 -14.08 -0.58 10.06
C ALA A 259 -14.21 0.79 9.37
N THR A 260 -13.10 1.46 9.05
CA THR A 260 -13.11 2.77 8.37
C THR A 260 -13.76 2.69 6.98
N PRO A 261 -13.34 1.79 6.06
CA PRO A 261 -14.02 1.59 4.77
C PRO A 261 -15.53 1.33 4.89
N LEU A 262 -15.95 0.50 5.86
CA LEU A 262 -17.36 0.17 6.10
C LEU A 262 -18.14 1.40 6.57
N HIS A 263 -17.60 2.16 7.53
CA HIS A 263 -18.21 3.42 7.96
C HIS A 263 -18.35 4.43 6.83
N THR A 264 -17.35 4.55 5.96
CA THR A 264 -17.42 5.41 4.79
C THR A 264 -18.50 4.94 3.80
N ALA A 265 -18.65 3.63 3.60
CA ALA A 265 -19.72 3.09 2.76
C ALA A 265 -21.11 3.38 3.34
N VAL A 266 -21.29 3.18 4.66
CA VAL A 266 -22.53 3.48 5.37
C VAL A 266 -22.84 4.98 5.31
N ASP A 267 -21.87 5.84 5.59
CA ASP A 267 -22.05 7.30 5.55
C ASP A 267 -22.42 7.78 4.13
N ARG A 268 -21.92 7.15 3.05
CA ARG A 268 -22.35 7.48 1.68
C ARG A 268 -23.84 7.19 1.44
N ILE A 269 -24.38 6.16 2.07
CA ILE A 269 -25.78 5.77 1.95
C ILE A 269 -26.65 6.67 2.84
N VAL A 270 -26.34 6.74 4.13
CA VAL A 270 -27.14 7.44 5.15
C VAL A 270 -27.06 8.95 4.99
N LEU A 271 -25.88 9.50 4.68
CA LEU A 271 -25.65 10.94 4.55
C LEU A 271 -25.60 11.39 3.09
N ARG A 272 -26.24 10.64 2.18
CA ARG A 272 -26.28 10.99 0.74
C ARG A 272 -26.74 12.43 0.49
N SER A 273 -27.76 12.87 1.23
CA SER A 273 -28.34 14.21 1.14
C SER A 273 -27.57 15.29 1.91
N ARG A 274 -26.53 14.93 2.68
CA ARG A 274 -25.75 15.86 3.52
C ARG A 274 -24.24 15.71 3.26
N PRO A 275 -23.75 16.13 2.08
CA PRO A 275 -22.36 15.92 1.68
C PRO A 275 -21.34 16.65 2.57
N ALA A 276 -21.71 17.81 3.14
CA ALA A 276 -20.84 18.56 4.04
C ALA A 276 -20.53 17.77 5.32
N VAL A 277 -21.58 17.24 5.98
CA VAL A 277 -21.44 16.42 7.20
C VAL A 277 -20.62 15.16 6.93
N ARG A 278 -20.83 14.52 5.77
CA ARG A 278 -20.04 13.36 5.36
C ARG A 278 -18.55 13.70 5.25
N ARG A 279 -18.20 14.80 4.56
CA ARG A 279 -16.80 15.24 4.43
C ARG A 279 -16.16 15.51 5.79
N SER A 280 -16.84 16.24 6.68
CA SER A 280 -16.30 16.52 8.01
C SER A 280 -16.09 15.25 8.84
N ARG A 281 -16.99 14.26 8.75
CA ARG A 281 -16.82 12.96 9.42
C ARG A 281 -15.67 12.15 8.84
N GLU A 282 -15.53 12.13 7.51
CA GLU A 282 -14.40 11.50 6.82
C GLU A 282 -13.08 12.16 7.27
N GLU A 283 -12.98 13.49 7.23
CA GLU A 283 -11.79 14.24 7.66
C GLU A 283 -11.41 13.97 9.12
N LEU A 284 -12.38 13.96 10.05
CA LEU A 284 -12.12 13.69 11.46
C LEU A 284 -11.63 12.25 11.70
N ARG A 285 -12.20 11.26 11.01
CA ARG A 285 -11.76 9.87 11.11
C ARG A 285 -10.38 9.68 10.49
N ASP A 286 -10.15 10.24 9.30
CA ASP A 286 -8.87 10.16 8.61
C ASP A 286 -7.76 10.79 9.45
N ALA A 287 -8.04 11.92 10.10
CA ALA A 287 -7.12 12.55 11.04
C ALA A 287 -6.86 11.68 12.28
N ALA A 288 -7.89 11.09 12.88
CA ALA A 288 -7.73 10.19 14.02
C ALA A 288 -6.91 8.93 13.67
N ASP A 289 -7.15 8.34 12.49
CA ASP A 289 -6.41 7.18 11.99
C ASP A 289 -4.95 7.55 11.65
N ALA A 290 -4.72 8.77 11.15
CA ALA A 290 -3.38 9.27 10.84
C ALA A 290 -2.48 9.43 12.08
N LEU A 291 -3.04 9.62 13.28
CA LEU A 291 -2.26 9.75 14.52
C LEU A 291 -1.47 8.49 14.85
N ALA A 292 -2.06 7.31 14.65
CA ALA A 292 -1.38 6.04 14.90
C ALA A 292 -0.19 5.81 13.93
N ARG A 293 -0.18 6.53 12.80
CA ARG A 293 0.85 6.48 11.76
C ARG A 293 1.93 7.55 11.91
N GLN A 294 1.80 8.48 12.85
CA GLN A 294 2.85 9.46 13.10
C GLN A 294 4.11 8.77 13.63
N ALA A 295 5.27 9.13 13.08
CA ALA A 295 6.56 8.73 13.62
C ALA A 295 6.97 9.71 14.73
N PRO A 296 6.83 9.34 16.03
CA PRO A 296 7.29 10.20 17.10
C PRO A 296 8.81 10.33 17.04
N GLY A 297 9.31 11.57 17.14
CA GLY A 297 10.74 11.82 17.32
C GLY A 297 11.61 11.79 16.05
N THR A 298 11.04 11.87 14.84
CA THR A 298 11.86 12.12 13.64
C THR A 298 12.57 13.47 13.79
N ALA A 299 13.86 13.45 14.10
CA ALA A 299 14.69 14.64 14.12
C ALA A 299 14.87 15.12 12.68
N LEU A 300 13.96 15.97 12.20
CA LEU A 300 13.98 16.51 10.83
C LEU A 300 15.33 17.15 10.47
N ALA A 301 16.03 17.72 11.47
CA ALA A 301 17.36 18.30 11.31
C ALA A 301 18.46 17.26 11.01
N ALA A 302 18.30 16.00 11.44
CA ALA A 302 19.26 14.92 11.21
C ALA A 302 19.02 14.19 9.88
N LEU A 303 17.90 14.43 9.20
CA LEU A 303 17.61 13.82 7.91
C LEU A 303 18.56 14.36 6.85
N ASP A 304 18.96 13.52 5.89
CA ASP A 304 19.69 13.98 4.72
C ASP A 304 18.79 14.83 3.79
N GLU A 305 19.41 15.51 2.82
CA GLU A 305 18.70 16.36 1.86
C GLU A 305 17.67 15.59 1.01
N ARG A 306 17.99 14.34 0.68
CA ARG A 306 17.22 13.51 -0.25
C ARG A 306 15.96 12.96 0.41
N GLU A 307 16.09 12.51 1.65
CA GLU A 307 15.01 12.08 2.52
C GLU A 307 14.08 13.25 2.85
N PHE A 308 14.63 14.42 3.17
CA PHE A 308 13.81 15.62 3.37
C PHE A 308 13.04 16.02 2.10
N THR A 309 13.70 15.98 0.94
CA THR A 309 13.06 16.16 -0.38
C THR A 309 11.95 15.13 -0.61
N ARG A 310 12.20 13.85 -0.29
CA ARG A 310 11.22 12.75 -0.43
C ARG A 310 9.96 13.05 0.38
N LEU A 311 10.12 13.41 1.66
CA LEU A 311 9.02 13.76 2.56
C LEU A 311 8.26 14.99 2.08
N THR A 312 8.97 16.02 1.59
CA THR A 312 8.35 17.24 1.02
C THR A 312 7.52 16.92 -0.21
N ARG A 313 8.07 16.16 -1.16
CA ARG A 313 7.33 15.70 -2.33
C ARG A 313 6.10 14.87 -1.94
N ARG A 314 6.22 14.03 -0.91
CA ARG A 314 5.09 13.25 -0.40
C ARG A 314 4.01 14.14 0.20
N ALA A 315 4.39 15.13 1.01
CA ALA A 315 3.45 16.10 1.57
C ALA A 315 2.74 16.92 0.47
N LEU A 316 3.46 17.37 -0.56
CA LEU A 316 2.87 18.01 -1.74
C LEU A 316 1.84 17.10 -2.42
N SER A 317 2.14 15.81 -2.57
CA SER A 317 1.19 14.84 -3.15
C SER A 317 -0.08 14.63 -2.32
N HIS A 318 -0.01 14.93 -1.03
CA HIS A 318 -1.12 14.87 -0.07
C HIS A 318 -1.77 16.24 0.20
N TYR A 319 -1.37 17.31 -0.50
CA TYR A 319 -1.81 18.68 -0.23
C TYR A 319 -3.34 18.86 -0.15
N GLY A 320 -4.08 18.13 -0.99
CA GLY A 320 -5.55 18.17 -1.03
C GLY A 320 -6.26 17.40 0.10
N ASP A 321 -5.53 16.73 0.98
CA ASP A 321 -6.05 15.78 1.97
C ASP A 321 -5.41 16.05 3.34
N LEU A 322 -6.12 16.81 4.17
CA LEU A 322 -5.64 17.22 5.49
C LEU A 322 -5.38 16.03 6.42
N GLY A 323 -6.21 14.98 6.36
CA GLY A 323 -6.03 13.76 7.14
C GLY A 323 -4.70 13.07 6.81
N LYS A 324 -4.31 13.01 5.53
CA LYS A 324 -2.98 12.47 5.16
C LYS A 324 -1.83 13.37 5.58
N LEU A 325 -2.00 14.70 5.52
CA LEU A 325 -0.97 15.63 5.99
C LEU A 325 -0.69 15.48 7.49
N VAL A 326 -1.69 15.13 8.32
CA VAL A 326 -1.48 14.84 9.76
C VAL A 326 -0.43 13.74 9.98
N SER A 327 -0.34 12.76 9.09
CA SER A 327 0.65 11.67 9.20
C SER A 327 2.06 12.05 8.71
N SER A 328 2.22 13.20 8.04
CA SER A 328 3.51 13.64 7.52
C SER A 328 4.45 14.04 8.66
N PRO A 329 5.71 13.58 8.67
CA PRO A 329 6.70 14.06 9.65
C PRO A 329 6.92 15.57 9.64
N LEU A 330 6.64 16.24 8.51
CA LEU A 330 6.81 17.69 8.35
C LEU A 330 5.86 18.53 9.20
N VAL A 331 4.81 17.94 9.79
CA VAL A 331 3.95 18.65 10.77
C VAL A 331 4.72 19.06 12.03
N ASN A 332 5.91 18.50 12.25
CA ASN A 332 6.79 18.81 13.38
C ASN A 332 7.86 19.86 13.06
N LEU A 333 7.81 20.49 11.88
CA LEU A 333 8.72 21.58 11.52
C LEU A 333 8.68 22.71 12.58
N PRO A 334 9.83 23.32 12.94
CA PRO A 334 9.86 24.47 13.84
C PRO A 334 8.99 25.63 13.37
N ALA A 335 8.92 25.88 12.05
CA ALA A 335 8.06 26.90 11.46
C ALA A 335 6.57 26.67 11.72
N VAL A 336 6.12 25.40 11.74
CA VAL A 336 4.73 25.06 12.07
C VAL A 336 4.42 25.43 13.51
N ARG A 337 5.31 25.05 14.44
CA ARG A 337 5.16 25.37 15.87
C ARG A 337 5.16 26.89 16.12
N ARG A 338 6.08 27.61 15.47
CA ARG A 338 6.17 29.08 15.55
C ARG A 338 4.89 29.76 15.09
N ARG A 339 4.33 29.38 13.94
CA ARG A 339 3.07 29.95 13.43
C ARG A 339 1.86 29.64 14.29
N LEU A 340 1.78 28.43 14.85
CA LEU A 340 0.71 28.09 15.79
C LEU A 340 0.77 28.98 17.04
N ALA A 341 1.98 29.24 17.56
CA ALA A 341 2.18 30.15 18.68
C ALA A 341 1.83 31.60 18.32
N GLU A 342 2.27 32.10 17.16
CA GLU A 342 1.97 33.47 16.68
C GLU A 342 0.45 33.71 16.51
N THR A 343 -0.29 32.69 16.10
CA THR A 343 -1.75 32.76 15.88
C THR A 343 -2.58 32.40 17.11
N ASN A 344 -1.95 32.09 18.25
CA ASN A 344 -2.61 31.55 19.46
C ASN A 344 -3.54 30.36 19.15
N ALA A 345 -3.23 29.58 18.11
CA ALA A 345 -4.02 28.44 17.72
C ALA A 345 -3.69 27.23 18.63
N PRO A 346 -4.69 26.40 19.00
CA PRO A 346 -4.43 25.21 19.78
C PRO A 346 -3.52 24.26 19.00
N ASP A 347 -2.54 23.68 19.71
CA ASP A 347 -1.56 22.74 19.15
C ASP A 347 -2.18 21.36 18.89
N SER A 348 -3.16 21.35 17.99
CA SER A 348 -3.89 20.17 17.55
C SER A 348 -3.27 19.56 16.29
N PRO A 349 -3.37 18.24 16.07
CA PRO A 349 -2.85 17.60 14.88
C PRO A 349 -3.38 18.19 13.57
N LEU A 350 -4.69 18.51 13.53
CA LEU A 350 -5.32 19.17 12.39
C LEU A 350 -4.81 20.61 12.20
N GLY A 351 -4.60 21.35 13.29
CA GLY A 351 -3.98 22.68 13.26
C GLY A 351 -2.58 22.64 12.64
N ARG A 352 -1.72 21.73 13.10
CA ARG A 352 -0.37 21.53 12.52
C ARG A 352 -0.43 21.18 11.03
N ALA A 353 -1.34 20.30 10.63
CA ALA A 353 -1.52 19.94 9.22
C ALA A 353 -2.04 21.11 8.36
N ALA A 354 -2.93 21.94 8.89
CA ALA A 354 -3.40 23.16 8.22
C ALA A 354 -2.28 24.19 8.04
N VAL A 355 -1.45 24.39 9.07
CA VAL A 355 -0.28 25.28 9.00
C VAL A 355 0.77 24.74 8.02
N LEU A 356 1.04 23.43 8.03
CA LEU A 356 1.93 22.80 7.04
C LEU A 356 1.40 23.00 5.61
N LYS A 357 0.08 22.84 5.40
CA LYS A 357 -0.55 23.10 4.10
C LYS A 357 -0.33 24.55 3.66
N ALA A 358 -0.49 25.51 4.57
CA ALA A 358 -0.24 26.92 4.28
C ALA A 358 1.23 27.19 3.92
N LEU A 359 2.19 26.63 4.69
CA LEU A 359 3.62 26.74 4.39
C LEU A 359 3.96 26.20 2.99
N LEU A 360 3.43 25.03 2.63
CA LEU A 360 3.62 24.46 1.30
C LEU A 360 3.02 25.35 0.20
N ALA A 361 1.83 25.93 0.43
CA ALA A 361 1.20 26.82 -0.52
C ALA A 361 2.02 28.09 -0.75
N GLU A 362 2.59 28.66 0.32
CA GLU A 362 3.45 29.84 0.24
C GLU A 362 4.78 29.55 -0.44
N SER A 363 5.42 28.42 -0.15
CA SER A 363 6.62 27.97 -0.88
C SER A 363 6.33 27.81 -2.37
N ILE A 364 5.17 27.26 -2.74
CA ILE A 364 4.76 27.19 -4.15
C ILE A 364 4.55 28.61 -4.71
N ALA A 365 3.88 29.50 -3.97
CA ALA A 365 3.61 30.86 -4.42
C ALA A 365 4.89 31.67 -4.68
N ARG A 366 5.95 31.45 -3.90
CA ARG A 366 7.27 32.08 -4.12
C ARG A 366 7.97 31.63 -5.39
N LEU A 367 7.58 30.49 -5.98
CA LEU A 367 8.04 30.08 -7.31
C LEU A 367 7.40 30.90 -8.45
N LYS A 368 6.35 31.69 -8.17
CA LYS A 368 5.67 32.50 -9.18
C LYS A 368 6.60 33.63 -9.65
N PRO A 369 6.82 33.78 -10.96
CA PRO A 369 7.60 34.90 -11.49
C PRO A 369 6.98 36.26 -11.14
N ALA A 370 7.83 37.27 -10.89
CA ALA A 370 7.42 38.62 -10.52
C ALA A 370 7.01 39.48 -11.73
N THR A 371 6.16 38.95 -12.61
CA THR A 371 5.68 39.66 -13.81
C THR A 371 4.33 40.36 -13.61
N GLY A 372 3.65 40.10 -12.48
CA GLY A 372 2.31 40.63 -12.19
C GLY A 372 1.16 39.88 -12.89
N GLU A 373 1.48 38.92 -13.75
CA GLU A 373 0.46 38.11 -14.45
C GLU A 373 -0.06 36.96 -13.58
N ASP A 374 -1.23 36.41 -13.93
CA ASP A 374 -1.80 35.24 -13.25
C ASP A 374 -1.35 33.90 -13.84
N PHE A 375 -0.88 33.90 -15.09
CA PHE A 375 -0.41 32.71 -15.78
C PHE A 375 0.50 33.07 -16.96
N GLY A 376 1.64 32.39 -17.04
CA GLY A 376 2.53 32.41 -18.19
C GLY A 376 2.99 31.00 -18.58
N THR A 377 3.48 30.86 -19.81
CA THR A 377 3.97 29.58 -20.37
C THR A 377 5.48 29.56 -20.62
N SER A 378 6.20 30.60 -20.18
CA SER A 378 7.66 30.65 -20.32
C SER A 378 8.35 29.65 -19.40
N GLU A 379 9.64 29.42 -19.65
CA GLU A 379 10.50 28.54 -18.83
C GLU A 379 10.49 28.91 -17.33
N GLU A 380 10.38 30.18 -16.99
CA GLU A 380 10.36 30.66 -15.61
C GLU A 380 9.11 30.21 -14.85
N TRP A 381 7.98 30.03 -15.54
CA TRP A 381 6.71 29.60 -14.94
C TRP A 381 6.63 28.10 -14.69
N ARG A 382 7.52 27.30 -15.27
CA ARG A 382 7.38 25.82 -15.32
C ARG A 382 7.23 25.18 -13.95
N HIS A 383 8.00 25.62 -12.95
CA HIS A 383 7.99 25.05 -11.60
C HIS A 383 6.75 25.46 -10.81
N TYR A 384 6.39 26.75 -10.86
CA TYR A 384 5.14 27.24 -10.28
C TYR A 384 3.94 26.52 -10.88
N ASN A 385 3.81 26.53 -12.21
CA ASN A 385 2.67 25.92 -12.89
C ASN A 385 2.55 24.42 -12.56
N ALA A 386 3.67 23.69 -12.59
CA ALA A 386 3.70 22.25 -12.35
C ALA A 386 3.23 21.83 -10.95
N LEU A 387 3.41 22.68 -9.94
CA LEU A 387 2.96 22.42 -8.56
C LEU A 387 1.62 23.08 -8.24
N TYR A 388 1.45 24.36 -8.57
CA TYR A 388 0.26 25.14 -8.21
C TYR A 388 -1.01 24.57 -8.86
N PHE A 389 -1.02 24.44 -10.19
CA PHE A 389 -2.22 23.93 -10.87
C PHE A 389 -2.47 22.46 -10.54
N TYR A 390 -1.43 21.67 -10.32
CA TYR A 390 -1.58 20.24 -10.05
C TYR A 390 -2.07 19.96 -8.61
N TYR A 391 -1.44 20.57 -7.60
CA TYR A 391 -1.71 20.28 -6.19
C TYR A 391 -2.67 21.28 -5.55
N VAL A 392 -2.52 22.58 -5.83
CA VAL A 392 -3.33 23.63 -5.18
C VAL A 392 -4.68 23.76 -5.86
N VAL A 393 -4.71 23.89 -7.18
CA VAL A 393 -5.96 23.96 -7.97
C VAL A 393 -6.56 22.55 -8.18
N GLY A 394 -5.72 21.51 -8.17
CA GLY A 394 -6.17 20.11 -8.27
C GLY A 394 -6.39 19.61 -9.71
N ILE A 395 -5.82 20.27 -10.71
CA ILE A 395 -5.91 19.90 -12.11
C ILE A 395 -5.00 18.69 -12.38
N ARG A 396 -5.55 17.59 -12.88
CA ARG A 396 -4.75 16.45 -13.37
C ARG A 396 -4.82 16.35 -14.89
N PRO A 397 -3.82 16.86 -15.64
CA PRO A 397 -3.92 17.04 -17.10
C PRO A 397 -4.24 15.75 -17.87
N TYR A 398 -3.65 14.63 -17.46
CA TYR A 398 -3.83 13.33 -18.11
C TYR A 398 -4.93 12.46 -17.48
N SER A 399 -5.78 13.05 -16.63
CA SER A 399 -6.96 12.37 -16.07
C SER A 399 -8.23 12.73 -16.84
N VAL A 400 -9.01 11.71 -17.19
CA VAL A 400 -10.34 11.88 -17.82
C VAL A 400 -11.30 12.69 -16.94
N ARG A 401 -11.14 12.60 -15.60
CA ARG A 401 -12.03 13.26 -14.64
C ARG A 401 -11.88 14.79 -14.64
N THR A 402 -10.67 15.29 -14.81
CA THR A 402 -10.37 16.73 -14.80
C THR A 402 -11.10 17.47 -15.91
N LYS A 403 -11.20 16.85 -17.10
CA LYS A 403 -11.86 17.42 -18.29
C LYS A 403 -13.37 17.64 -18.12
N ARG A 404 -13.98 17.09 -17.06
CA ARG A 404 -15.42 17.21 -16.75
C ARG A 404 -15.72 18.17 -15.60
N THR A 405 -14.70 18.82 -15.04
CA THR A 405 -14.85 19.76 -13.93
C THR A 405 -14.99 21.17 -14.51
N ASP A 406 -15.88 21.98 -13.93
CA ASP A 406 -15.94 23.39 -14.28
C ASP A 406 -14.70 24.10 -13.70
N LEU A 407 -13.88 24.66 -14.59
CA LEU A 407 -12.59 25.29 -14.26
C LEU A 407 -12.70 26.78 -14.54
N ASP A 408 -12.07 27.59 -13.67
CA ASP A 408 -11.94 29.02 -13.92
C ASP A 408 -11.13 29.28 -15.22
N PRO A 409 -11.23 30.50 -15.79
CA PRO A 409 -10.60 30.80 -17.07
C PRO A 409 -9.08 30.58 -17.08
N VAL A 410 -8.39 30.83 -15.95
CA VAL A 410 -6.93 30.65 -15.86
C VAL A 410 -6.58 29.17 -15.80
N ALA A 411 -7.25 28.41 -14.94
CA ALA A 411 -7.09 26.95 -14.88
C ALA A 411 -7.36 26.26 -16.22
N ARG A 412 -8.32 26.75 -17.00
CA ARG A 412 -8.62 26.23 -18.34
C ARG A 412 -7.47 26.47 -19.32
N ARG A 413 -6.88 27.68 -19.31
CA ARG A 413 -5.69 27.99 -20.12
C ARG A 413 -4.49 27.13 -19.71
N ALA A 414 -4.26 26.96 -18.42
CA ALA A 414 -3.19 26.11 -17.90
C ALA A 414 -3.39 24.64 -18.30
N LEU A 415 -4.62 24.11 -18.19
CA LEU A 415 -4.95 22.75 -18.61
C LEU A 415 -4.71 22.54 -20.10
N ALA A 416 -5.12 23.49 -20.96
CA ALA A 416 -4.87 23.41 -22.40
C ALA A 416 -3.36 23.35 -22.69
N TRP A 417 -2.58 24.26 -22.10
CA TRP A 417 -1.12 24.25 -22.25
C TRP A 417 -0.48 22.93 -21.79
N PHE A 418 -0.89 22.37 -20.65
CA PHE A 418 -0.37 21.08 -20.18
C PHE A 418 -0.67 19.92 -21.14
N VAL A 419 -1.86 19.90 -21.74
CA VAL A 419 -2.27 18.82 -22.64
C VAL A 419 -1.58 18.96 -24.00
N ASP A 420 -1.45 20.19 -24.48
CA ASP A 420 -1.01 20.46 -25.86
C ASP A 420 0.51 20.56 -25.99
N GLN A 421 1.20 21.11 -24.97
CA GLN A 421 2.63 21.45 -25.08
C GLN A 421 3.55 20.74 -24.10
N VAL A 422 3.01 20.14 -23.03
CA VAL A 422 3.83 19.51 -21.99
C VAL A 422 3.65 17.99 -22.05
N PRO A 423 4.70 17.21 -22.37
CA PRO A 423 4.64 15.76 -22.24
C PRO A 423 4.55 15.31 -20.77
N GLU A 424 3.92 14.17 -20.51
CA GLU A 424 3.73 13.64 -19.14
C GLU A 424 5.07 13.46 -18.39
N ARG A 425 6.11 12.97 -19.08
CA ARG A 425 7.45 12.81 -18.49
C ARG A 425 8.08 14.16 -18.13
N THR A 426 7.86 15.19 -18.94
CA THR A 426 8.37 16.54 -18.68
C THR A 426 7.68 17.17 -17.48
N LEU A 427 6.35 17.06 -17.38
CA LEU A 427 5.61 17.50 -16.21
C LEU A 427 6.12 16.83 -14.93
N TYR A 428 6.31 15.51 -14.96
CA TYR A 428 6.84 14.76 -13.82
C TYR A 428 8.25 15.23 -13.42
N ASN A 429 9.12 15.51 -14.39
CA ASN A 429 10.46 16.04 -14.13
C ASN A 429 10.42 17.44 -13.50
N TRP A 430 9.56 18.32 -14.02
CA TRP A 430 9.37 19.67 -13.46
C TRP A 430 8.80 19.64 -12.04
N GLN A 431 7.88 18.71 -11.75
CA GLN A 431 7.35 18.49 -10.40
C GLN A 431 8.45 18.04 -9.43
N ASN A 432 9.29 17.08 -9.83
CA ASN A 432 10.40 16.62 -8.98
C ASN A 432 11.44 17.73 -8.75
N ALA A 433 11.76 18.52 -9.78
CA ALA A 433 12.68 19.64 -9.67
C ALA A 433 12.10 20.74 -8.75
N ALA A 434 10.84 21.12 -8.94
CA ALA A 434 10.17 22.12 -8.11
C ALA A 434 10.05 21.66 -6.64
N ALA A 435 9.73 20.38 -6.40
CA ALA A 435 9.67 19.83 -5.05
C ALA A 435 11.02 19.88 -4.33
N ARG A 436 12.15 19.74 -5.04
CA ARG A 436 13.50 19.96 -4.48
C ARG A 436 13.73 21.40 -4.04
N ILE A 437 13.26 22.37 -4.82
CA ILE A 437 13.38 23.80 -4.48
C ILE A 437 12.58 24.09 -3.21
N VAL A 438 11.32 23.64 -3.15
CA VAL A 438 10.47 23.77 -1.96
C VAL A 438 11.10 23.09 -0.74
N ALA A 439 11.68 21.90 -0.93
CA ALA A 439 12.35 21.17 0.14
C ALA A 439 13.56 21.93 0.69
N ALA A 440 14.43 22.45 -0.18
CA ALA A 440 15.60 23.21 0.22
C ALA A 440 15.21 24.46 1.02
N GLU A 441 14.13 25.14 0.62
CA GLU A 441 13.61 26.30 1.33
C GLU A 441 13.07 25.94 2.72
N LEU A 442 12.19 24.94 2.82
CA LEU A 442 11.66 24.48 4.11
C LEU A 442 12.77 23.95 5.03
N ARG A 443 13.84 23.40 4.45
CA ARG A 443 15.01 22.94 5.20
C ARG A 443 15.88 24.11 5.67
N ALA A 444 15.98 25.20 4.91
CA ALA A 444 16.66 26.41 5.38
C ALA A 444 16.01 26.97 6.66
N GLU A 445 14.69 26.81 6.81
CA GLU A 445 13.97 27.19 8.05
C GLU A 445 14.26 26.27 9.26
N LEU A 446 14.93 25.12 9.06
CA LEU A 446 15.42 24.27 10.15
C LEU A 446 16.74 24.78 10.74
N ALA A 447 17.54 25.52 9.97
CA ALA A 447 18.77 26.11 10.47
C ALA A 447 18.43 27.36 11.31
N PRO A 448 19.13 27.60 12.44
CA PRO A 448 19.01 28.87 13.15
C PRO A 448 19.36 30.02 12.19
N PRO A 449 18.73 31.20 12.32
CA PRO A 449 19.01 32.33 11.45
C PRO A 449 20.51 32.66 11.53
N VAL A 450 21.20 32.59 10.39
CA VAL A 450 22.54 33.13 10.25
C VAL A 450 22.38 34.65 10.31
N HIS A 451 22.60 35.25 11.47
CA HIS A 451 22.74 36.70 11.57
C HIS A 451 24.01 37.08 10.79
N PRO A 452 23.91 37.89 9.71
CA PRO A 452 25.10 38.56 9.20
C PRO A 452 25.58 39.54 10.28
N LEU A 453 26.84 39.38 10.67
CA LEU A 453 27.57 40.33 11.52
C LEU A 453 27.81 41.65 10.80
#